data_AF-A0A972LI13-F1
#
_entry.id   AF-A0A972LI13-F1
#
_cell.length_a   1.000
_cell.length_b   1.000
_cell.length_c   1.000
_cell.angle_alpha   90.00
_cell.angle_beta   90.00
_cell.angle_gamma   90.00
#
_symmetry.space_group_name_H-M   'P 1'
#
loop_
_entity.id
_entity.type
_entity.pdbx_description
1 polymer ?
#
loop_
_entity_poly.entity_id
_entity_poly.type
_entity_poly.pdbx_seq_one_letter_code
_entity_poly.pdbx_strand_id
1 'polypeptide(L)'
;MSNPISSNTENPQLSQHGTNIVLGESYPHLMDAPLEINGHSCGASEVPNLNRFKQHGFHFNADNCIACHACESACSEKNDLPPHMAYRYVGSIEGGEYPDVTRINISMACNHCEDPVCLKGCPTRAYTKYLEYGAVLQDPEICFGCGYCTWVCPYNAPQLDPEKGQVQKCNMCVDRLEVGLQPACVDACLSNALDFGVIDEIPLKQQEAKLSIPSFTDPSISRPNIRFQLNQPLPTSFQRMDDVPMTYDQVDAQKQTETPNPSAQSAFKIKEKKPQTSSDWSWHKLRSREDPLVFFTLVSQFAVGAFLMLFLLPKWSPFSETLFLSQENATVLAGTLFLIVGLQSFALLLSTLHLGKPQYFYRAMNNLRHSWVSREIATMGAFYGLIVVYSLVTIFPVLVSWLPLQLASLLPTFLGLGASVLGPLGLYCMYRCYRIPARPFWDHWHSGGAFFSSGLILGSSVMGVIFGLTGLASAQEIAPVLRLFAIFSLFGLILQQVAQTQHLRYLLERGEEASVSRMQLKTVFRKIDTARTWSLRLLIGAAIFFVLFPPAGALGMTAWSAIFIITVAHEVVGRALFYVLVVPTTVPRGFFWGNQTFESLARKSGLAEKPQVGVLSDKH
;
A
#
# COMPACT_ATOMS: atom_id res chain seq x y z
N MET A 1 -13.68 -43.71 -24.14
CA MET A 1 -14.84 -43.14 -24.86
C MET A 1 -15.41 -42.03 -23.99
N SER A 2 -14.96 -40.82 -24.25
CA SER A 2 -15.33 -39.58 -23.56
C SER A 2 -16.72 -39.16 -24.01
N ASN A 3 -17.69 -39.19 -23.09
CA ASN A 3 -19.03 -38.67 -23.36
C ASN A 3 -18.95 -37.17 -23.72
N PRO A 4 -19.61 -36.73 -24.79
CA PRO A 4 -19.72 -35.31 -25.11
C PRO A 4 -20.58 -34.64 -24.04
N ILE A 5 -20.08 -33.55 -23.49
CA ILE A 5 -20.82 -32.71 -22.55
C ILE A 5 -21.99 -32.07 -23.31
N SER A 6 -23.17 -32.69 -23.25
CA SER A 6 -24.42 -32.02 -23.55
C SER A 6 -25.38 -32.21 -22.39
N SER A 7 -25.74 -31.13 -21.69
CA SER A 7 -27.09 -30.94 -21.18
C SER A 7 -27.26 -29.53 -20.59
N ASN A 8 -28.01 -28.71 -21.32
CA ASN A 8 -28.91 -27.67 -20.84
C ASN A 8 -29.04 -27.52 -19.32
N THR A 9 -28.16 -26.72 -18.73
CA THR A 9 -28.54 -25.86 -17.59
C THR A 9 -28.53 -24.45 -18.16
N GLU A 10 -29.51 -23.62 -17.80
CA GLU A 10 -29.46 -22.19 -18.12
C GLU A 10 -28.11 -21.67 -17.66
N ASN A 11 -27.17 -21.45 -18.60
CA ASN A 11 -25.85 -20.99 -18.25
C ASN A 11 -26.02 -19.69 -17.47
N PRO A 12 -25.52 -19.59 -16.23
CA PRO A 12 -25.73 -18.41 -15.42
C PRO A 12 -25.24 -17.19 -16.20
N GLN A 13 -26.13 -16.20 -16.36
CA GLN A 13 -25.78 -14.93 -17.03
C GLN A 13 -25.04 -13.99 -16.08
N LEU A 14 -25.31 -14.15 -14.77
CA LEU A 14 -24.77 -13.33 -13.71
C LEU A 14 -23.79 -14.13 -12.86
N SER A 15 -22.72 -13.45 -12.44
CA SER A 15 -21.72 -13.97 -11.55
C SER A 15 -22.30 -14.13 -10.16
N GLN A 16 -21.66 -14.95 -9.34
CA GLN A 16 -21.77 -14.92 -7.87
C GLN A 16 -21.83 -13.54 -7.21
N HIS A 17 -21.27 -12.49 -7.84
CA HIS A 17 -21.26 -11.12 -7.32
C HIS A 17 -22.36 -10.25 -7.95
N GLY A 18 -23.23 -10.83 -8.78
CA GLY A 18 -24.37 -10.18 -9.43
C GLY A 18 -24.02 -9.38 -10.69
N THR A 19 -22.92 -9.68 -11.38
CA THR A 19 -22.50 -8.97 -12.61
C THR A 19 -22.45 -9.90 -13.82
N ASN A 20 -22.48 -9.37 -15.05
CA ASN A 20 -22.48 -10.22 -16.24
C ASN A 20 -21.20 -11.07 -16.33
N ILE A 21 -21.38 -12.39 -16.46
CA ILE A 21 -20.29 -13.36 -16.68
C ILE A 21 -19.73 -13.24 -18.10
N VAL A 22 -20.58 -12.89 -19.05
CA VAL A 22 -20.22 -12.74 -20.46
C VAL A 22 -19.53 -11.39 -20.66
N LEU A 23 -18.22 -11.43 -20.88
CA LEU A 23 -17.37 -10.24 -20.93
C LEU A 23 -17.36 -9.56 -22.31
N GLY A 24 -17.67 -10.31 -23.37
CA GLY A 24 -17.61 -9.85 -24.75
C GLY A 24 -18.93 -9.37 -25.36
N GLU A 25 -20.02 -9.24 -24.59
CA GLU A 25 -21.32 -8.74 -25.11
C GLU A 25 -21.19 -7.37 -25.80
N SER A 26 -20.27 -6.54 -25.31
CA SER A 26 -19.97 -5.23 -25.92
C SER A 26 -19.09 -5.30 -27.18
N TYR A 27 -18.56 -6.49 -27.52
CA TYR A 27 -17.66 -6.73 -28.65
C TYR A 27 -18.05 -7.98 -29.46
N PRO A 28 -19.24 -8.03 -30.09
CA PRO A 28 -19.74 -9.24 -30.77
C PRO A 28 -18.79 -9.72 -31.89
N HIS A 29 -18.16 -8.79 -32.60
CA HIS A 29 -17.21 -9.09 -33.67
C HIS A 29 -15.95 -9.84 -33.22
N LEU A 30 -15.59 -9.78 -31.92
CA LEU A 30 -14.48 -10.54 -31.36
C LEU A 30 -14.91 -11.96 -30.95
N MET A 31 -16.20 -12.16 -30.65
CA MET A 31 -16.72 -13.46 -30.23
C MET A 31 -16.68 -14.51 -31.34
N ASP A 32 -16.88 -14.05 -32.58
CA ASP A 32 -16.88 -14.91 -33.78
C ASP A 32 -15.50 -14.99 -34.47
N ALA A 33 -14.49 -14.28 -33.96
CA ALA A 33 -13.16 -14.24 -34.56
C ALA A 33 -12.36 -15.53 -34.25
N PRO A 34 -11.73 -16.16 -35.26
CA PRO A 34 -10.86 -17.32 -35.06
C PRO A 34 -9.67 -16.94 -34.18
N LEU A 35 -9.21 -17.89 -33.38
CA LEU A 35 -8.04 -17.72 -32.52
C LEU A 35 -6.78 -17.75 -33.40
N GLU A 36 -6.09 -16.64 -33.55
CA GLU A 36 -4.78 -16.60 -34.20
C GLU A 36 -3.67 -16.70 -33.15
N ILE A 37 -2.91 -17.80 -33.17
CA ILE A 37 -1.75 -18.01 -32.31
C ILE A 37 -0.51 -18.12 -33.21
N ASN A 38 0.47 -17.24 -33.01
CA ASN A 38 1.74 -17.23 -33.77
C ASN A 38 1.57 -17.18 -35.30
N GLY A 39 0.58 -16.42 -35.80
CA GLY A 39 0.30 -16.31 -37.24
C GLY A 39 -0.34 -17.57 -37.85
N HIS A 40 -0.69 -18.55 -37.02
CA HIS A 40 -1.53 -19.66 -37.39
C HIS A 40 -2.92 -19.41 -36.84
N SER A 41 -3.93 -19.42 -37.71
CA SER A 41 -5.28 -19.68 -37.24
C SER A 41 -5.23 -21.04 -36.57
N CYS A 42 -5.38 -21.06 -35.25
CA CYS A 42 -5.80 -22.28 -34.58
C CYS A 42 -7.14 -22.56 -35.22
N GLY A 43 -7.14 -23.56 -36.12
CA GLY A 43 -8.36 -24.01 -36.77
C GLY A 43 -9.38 -24.06 -35.66
N ALA A 44 -10.49 -23.32 -35.84
CA ALA A 44 -11.59 -23.35 -34.90
C ALA A 44 -11.68 -24.81 -34.46
N SER A 45 -11.46 -25.08 -33.17
CA SER A 45 -11.80 -26.40 -32.64
C SER A 45 -13.14 -26.72 -33.29
N GLU A 46 -13.28 -27.89 -33.93
CA GLU A 46 -14.52 -28.23 -34.66
C GLU A 46 -15.77 -28.02 -33.78
N VAL A 47 -15.55 -27.92 -32.46
CA VAL A 47 -16.45 -27.38 -31.43
C VAL A 47 -16.09 -25.92 -31.06
N PRO A 48 -16.95 -24.92 -31.32
CA PRO A 48 -16.79 -23.57 -30.79
C PRO A 48 -16.67 -23.59 -29.26
N ASN A 49 -15.63 -22.95 -28.69
CA ASN A 49 -15.55 -22.79 -27.24
C ASN A 49 -16.53 -21.70 -26.78
N LEU A 50 -17.79 -22.11 -26.54
CA LEU A 50 -18.89 -21.27 -26.08
C LEU A 50 -18.60 -20.55 -24.75
N ASN A 51 -17.60 -21.04 -24.00
CA ASN A 51 -17.22 -20.48 -22.73
C ASN A 51 -16.06 -19.47 -22.84
N ARG A 52 -15.40 -19.33 -24.00
CA ARG A 52 -14.21 -18.48 -24.19
C ARG A 52 -14.37 -17.07 -23.62
N PHE A 53 -15.51 -16.41 -23.79
CA PHE A 53 -15.75 -15.04 -23.32
C PHE A 53 -16.51 -14.95 -22.00
N LYS A 54 -16.55 -16.05 -21.23
CA LYS A 54 -17.09 -16.09 -19.88
C LYS A 54 -15.98 -15.92 -18.84
N GLN A 55 -16.34 -15.40 -17.66
CA GLN A 55 -15.45 -15.30 -16.52
C GLN A 55 -15.07 -16.71 -16.00
N HIS A 56 -13.79 -17.04 -16.09
CA HIS A 56 -13.25 -18.27 -15.51
C HIS A 56 -12.63 -18.03 -14.13
N GLY A 57 -12.46 -19.11 -13.39
CA GLY A 57 -11.78 -19.12 -12.10
C GLY A 57 -11.41 -20.52 -11.64
N PHE A 58 -10.87 -20.60 -10.43
CA PHE A 58 -10.47 -21.87 -9.82
C PHE A 58 -11.54 -22.38 -8.87
N HIS A 59 -11.75 -23.68 -8.84
CA HIS A 59 -12.46 -24.31 -7.75
C HIS A 59 -11.50 -25.18 -6.95
N PHE A 60 -11.46 -24.96 -5.64
CA PHE A 60 -10.52 -25.61 -4.74
C PHE A 60 -11.27 -26.40 -3.67
N ASN A 61 -11.08 -27.71 -3.67
CA ASN A 61 -11.54 -28.60 -2.63
C ASN A 61 -10.42 -28.81 -1.60
N ALA A 62 -10.57 -28.16 -0.44
CA ALA A 62 -9.62 -28.23 0.66
C ALA A 62 -9.60 -29.61 1.33
N ASP A 63 -10.72 -30.34 1.34
CA ASP A 63 -10.83 -31.67 1.94
C ASP A 63 -9.97 -32.71 1.19
N ASN A 64 -9.80 -32.53 -0.13
CA ASN A 64 -8.96 -33.40 -0.95
C ASN A 64 -7.49 -32.97 -0.98
N CYS A 65 -7.13 -31.79 -0.47
CA CYS A 65 -5.78 -31.26 -0.61
C CYS A 65 -4.81 -31.97 0.35
N ILE A 66 -3.95 -32.82 -0.19
CA ILE A 66 -2.93 -33.56 0.58
C ILE A 66 -1.60 -32.80 0.75
N ALA A 67 -1.53 -31.52 0.33
CA ALA A 67 -0.31 -30.70 0.33
C ALA A 67 0.93 -31.39 -0.29
N CYS A 68 0.78 -32.02 -1.44
CA CYS A 68 1.90 -32.64 -2.16
C CYS A 68 2.80 -31.66 -2.92
N HIS A 69 2.43 -30.37 -2.99
CA HIS A 69 3.15 -29.31 -3.71
C HIS A 69 3.36 -29.53 -5.23
N ALA A 70 2.71 -30.54 -5.82
CA ALA A 70 2.77 -30.82 -7.27
C ALA A 70 2.24 -29.63 -8.11
N CYS A 71 1.17 -28.98 -7.64
CA CYS A 71 0.58 -27.82 -8.32
C CYS A 71 1.47 -26.57 -8.30
N GLU A 72 2.33 -26.41 -7.28
CA GLU A 72 3.33 -25.34 -7.22
C GLU A 72 4.46 -25.61 -8.20
N SER A 73 4.98 -26.85 -8.19
CA SER A 73 6.09 -27.28 -9.02
C SER A 73 5.73 -27.19 -10.50
N ALA A 74 4.58 -27.73 -10.90
CA ALA A 74 4.08 -27.64 -12.27
C ALA A 74 3.83 -26.20 -12.73
N CYS A 75 3.36 -25.33 -11.82
CA CYS A 75 3.19 -23.91 -12.12
C CYS A 75 4.53 -23.20 -12.31
N SER A 76 5.53 -23.55 -11.51
CA SER A 76 6.87 -22.96 -11.56
C SER A 76 7.61 -23.41 -12.82
N GLU A 77 7.62 -24.70 -13.13
CA GLU A 77 8.22 -25.25 -14.36
C GLU A 77 7.58 -24.67 -15.62
N LYS A 78 6.23 -24.67 -15.69
CA LYS A 78 5.52 -24.16 -16.87
C LYS A 78 5.80 -22.68 -17.15
N ASN A 79 6.02 -21.88 -16.10
CA ASN A 79 6.24 -20.43 -16.24
C ASN A 79 7.72 -20.03 -16.10
N ASP A 80 8.64 -20.99 -16.03
CA ASP A 80 10.08 -20.75 -15.84
C ASP A 80 10.37 -19.78 -14.68
N LEU A 81 9.75 -20.06 -13.52
CA LEU A 81 9.86 -19.18 -12.36
C LEU A 81 11.21 -19.38 -11.66
N PRO A 82 11.90 -18.27 -11.31
CA PRO A 82 13.08 -18.38 -10.47
C PRO A 82 12.70 -18.81 -9.05
N PRO A 83 13.63 -19.38 -8.26
CA PRO A 83 13.34 -19.95 -6.95
C PRO A 83 12.71 -18.99 -5.92
N HIS A 84 12.89 -17.68 -6.11
CA HIS A 84 12.33 -16.64 -5.25
C HIS A 84 10.91 -16.19 -5.59
N MET A 85 10.29 -16.81 -6.59
CA MET A 85 8.97 -16.46 -7.07
C MET A 85 8.07 -17.69 -7.08
N ALA A 86 6.79 -17.51 -6.75
CA ALA A 86 5.81 -18.58 -6.82
C ALA A 86 4.45 -18.04 -7.27
N TYR A 87 3.90 -18.51 -8.38
CA TYR A 87 2.57 -18.06 -8.83
C TYR A 87 1.40 -18.76 -8.13
N ARG A 88 1.68 -19.92 -7.54
CA ARG A 88 0.76 -20.70 -6.72
C ARG A 88 1.52 -21.15 -5.47
N TYR A 89 0.84 -21.18 -4.34
CA TYR A 89 1.40 -21.61 -3.06
C TYR A 89 0.38 -22.45 -2.27
N VAL A 90 0.86 -23.45 -1.54
CA VAL A 90 0.16 -24.40 -0.69
C VAL A 90 0.57 -24.12 0.74
N GLY A 91 -0.33 -23.51 1.50
CA GLY A 91 -0.19 -23.33 2.94
C GLY A 91 -0.99 -24.37 3.71
N SER A 92 -0.74 -24.46 5.02
CA SER A 92 -1.57 -25.22 5.94
C SER A 92 -2.02 -24.35 7.11
N ILE A 93 -3.22 -24.60 7.61
CA ILE A 93 -3.72 -24.08 8.88
C ILE A 93 -3.82 -25.29 9.81
N GLU A 94 -3.13 -25.24 10.94
CA GLU A 94 -3.14 -26.29 11.94
C GLU A 94 -3.58 -25.73 13.28
N GLY A 95 -4.42 -26.49 13.99
CA GLY A 95 -4.96 -26.07 15.27
C GLY A 95 -5.68 -27.19 16.00
N GLY A 96 -6.19 -26.87 17.20
CA GLY A 96 -6.69 -27.85 18.16
C GLY A 96 -5.65 -28.18 19.23
N GLU A 97 -6.06 -28.99 20.19
CA GLU A 97 -5.21 -29.48 21.28
C GLU A 97 -5.13 -31.00 21.21
N TYR A 98 -3.95 -31.58 21.47
CA TYR A 98 -3.78 -33.04 21.45
C TYR A 98 -4.78 -33.72 22.40
N PRO A 99 -5.48 -34.79 21.97
CA PRO A 99 -5.31 -35.54 20.71
C PRO A 99 -6.10 -35.01 19.50
N ASP A 100 -6.95 -34.00 19.68
CA ASP A 100 -7.90 -33.47 18.70
C ASP A 100 -7.28 -32.31 17.87
N VAL A 101 -6.22 -32.61 17.13
CA VAL A 101 -5.55 -31.66 16.23
C VAL A 101 -6.07 -31.82 14.81
N THR A 102 -6.45 -30.71 14.19
CA THR A 102 -6.90 -30.64 12.80
C THR A 102 -5.94 -29.80 11.97
N ARG A 103 -5.59 -30.30 10.78
CA ARG A 103 -4.81 -29.58 9.77
C ARG A 103 -5.58 -29.50 8.47
N ILE A 104 -5.64 -28.30 7.89
CA ILE A 104 -6.28 -28.03 6.62
C ILE A 104 -5.26 -27.44 5.67
N ASN A 105 -5.16 -27.99 4.47
CA ASN A 105 -4.22 -27.52 3.44
C ASN A 105 -4.96 -26.66 2.42
N ILE A 106 -4.36 -25.53 2.05
CA ILE A 106 -4.97 -24.53 1.16
C ILE A 106 -4.00 -24.19 0.04
N SER A 107 -4.42 -24.41 -1.22
CA SER A 107 -3.68 -23.96 -2.40
C SER A 107 -4.27 -22.66 -2.95
N MET A 108 -3.46 -21.59 -2.99
CA MET A 108 -3.84 -20.29 -3.49
C MET A 108 -2.97 -19.83 -4.66
N ALA A 109 -3.59 -19.06 -5.56
CA ALA A 109 -2.93 -18.37 -6.66
C ALA A 109 -3.62 -17.00 -6.88
N CYS A 110 -3.33 -16.31 -7.98
CA CYS A 110 -4.13 -15.17 -8.39
C CYS A 110 -5.58 -15.60 -8.66
N ASN A 111 -6.55 -14.91 -8.04
CA ASN A 111 -7.97 -15.20 -8.24
C ASN A 111 -8.56 -14.57 -9.50
N HIS A 112 -7.74 -13.92 -10.34
CA HIS A 112 -8.15 -13.21 -11.57
C HIS A 112 -9.48 -12.48 -11.43
N CYS A 113 -9.52 -11.62 -10.42
CA CYS A 113 -10.77 -11.11 -9.86
C CYS A 113 -11.62 -10.37 -10.90
N GLU A 114 -12.92 -10.39 -10.67
CA GLU A 114 -13.89 -9.71 -11.51
C GLU A 114 -13.68 -8.19 -11.47
N ASP A 115 -13.43 -7.64 -10.27
CA ASP A 115 -13.10 -6.24 -10.04
C ASP A 115 -11.62 -6.07 -9.59
N PRO A 116 -10.65 -6.14 -10.52
CA PRO A 116 -9.24 -6.24 -10.17
C PRO A 116 -8.69 -4.92 -9.58
N VAL A 117 -8.52 -4.89 -8.26
CA VAL A 117 -7.89 -3.78 -7.54
C VAL A 117 -6.44 -3.53 -7.97
N CYS A 118 -5.71 -4.57 -8.39
CA CYS A 118 -4.35 -4.43 -8.94
C CYS A 118 -4.31 -3.62 -10.25
N LEU A 119 -5.34 -3.77 -11.10
CA LEU A 119 -5.48 -3.01 -12.34
C LEU A 119 -5.78 -1.54 -12.04
N LYS A 120 -6.74 -1.27 -11.13
CA LYS A 120 -7.07 0.09 -10.70
C LYS A 120 -5.88 0.78 -10.02
N GLY A 121 -5.11 0.05 -9.23
CA GLY A 121 -3.95 0.57 -8.53
C GLY A 121 -2.76 0.89 -9.43
N CYS A 122 -2.56 0.12 -10.51
CA CYS A 122 -1.39 0.27 -11.38
C CYS A 122 -1.34 1.64 -12.08
N PRO A 123 -0.28 2.45 -11.88
CA PRO A 123 -0.19 3.78 -12.48
C PRO A 123 0.13 3.76 -13.98
N THR A 124 0.78 2.70 -14.48
CA THR A 124 1.20 2.61 -15.90
C THR A 124 0.19 1.95 -16.83
N ARG A 125 -0.89 1.39 -16.28
CA ARG A 125 -1.80 0.45 -16.99
C ARG A 125 -1.08 -0.80 -17.51
N ALA A 126 -0.12 -1.33 -16.75
CA ALA A 126 0.50 -2.63 -17.04
C ALA A 126 -0.42 -3.83 -16.79
N TYR A 127 -1.68 -3.62 -16.41
CA TYR A 127 -2.65 -4.69 -16.19
C TYR A 127 -3.82 -4.52 -17.15
N THR A 128 -4.24 -5.64 -17.71
CA THR A 128 -5.40 -5.72 -18.60
C THR A 128 -6.31 -6.85 -18.10
N LYS A 129 -7.62 -6.63 -18.14
CA LYS A 129 -8.58 -7.73 -18.01
C LYS A 129 -8.83 -8.27 -19.40
N TYR A 130 -8.25 -9.43 -19.70
CA TYR A 130 -8.42 -10.13 -20.96
C TYR A 130 -9.88 -10.60 -21.06
N LEU A 131 -10.54 -10.30 -22.17
CA LEU A 131 -11.96 -10.58 -22.36
C LEU A 131 -12.20 -12.08 -22.44
N GLU A 132 -11.28 -12.77 -23.12
CA GLU A 132 -11.18 -14.21 -23.11
C GLU A 132 -10.79 -14.69 -21.71
N TYR A 133 -11.57 -15.64 -21.21
CA TYR A 133 -11.45 -16.29 -19.91
C TYR A 133 -11.59 -15.35 -18.70
N GLY A 134 -11.71 -14.03 -18.90
CA GLY A 134 -11.70 -13.03 -17.83
C GLY A 134 -10.37 -12.97 -17.09
N ALA A 135 -9.27 -13.35 -17.74
CA ALA A 135 -7.95 -13.38 -17.13
C ALA A 135 -7.41 -11.96 -16.90
N VAL A 136 -7.13 -11.61 -15.65
CA VAL A 136 -6.33 -10.41 -15.36
C VAL A 136 -4.87 -10.70 -15.73
N LEU A 137 -4.32 -10.06 -16.75
CA LEU A 137 -2.95 -10.24 -17.21
C LEU A 137 -2.09 -9.04 -16.83
N GLN A 138 -0.79 -9.28 -16.66
CA GLN A 138 0.19 -8.24 -16.36
C GLN A 138 1.25 -8.24 -17.45
N ASP A 139 1.54 -7.05 -17.98
CA ASP A 139 2.52 -6.82 -19.01
C ASP A 139 3.87 -6.40 -18.38
N PRO A 140 4.92 -7.22 -18.51
CA PRO A 140 6.24 -6.94 -17.94
C PRO A 140 6.99 -5.81 -18.66
N GLU A 141 6.68 -5.53 -19.92
CA GLU A 141 7.31 -4.47 -20.72
C GLU A 141 6.76 -3.09 -20.37
N ILE A 142 5.47 -3.01 -20.01
CA ILE A 142 4.83 -1.79 -19.50
C ILE A 142 5.18 -1.55 -18.03
N CYS A 143 5.44 -2.62 -17.28
CA CYS A 143 5.75 -2.55 -15.87
C CYS A 143 7.12 -1.92 -15.60
N PHE A 144 7.16 -1.09 -14.55
CA PHE A 144 8.35 -0.39 -14.07
C PHE A 144 8.67 -0.72 -12.61
N GLY A 145 8.02 -1.74 -12.06
CA GLY A 145 8.37 -2.31 -10.77
C GLY A 145 8.05 -1.45 -9.53
N CYS A 146 7.02 -0.59 -9.57
CA CYS A 146 6.64 0.23 -8.41
C CYS A 146 6.09 -0.55 -7.20
N GLY A 147 5.72 -1.82 -7.36
CA GLY A 147 5.24 -2.66 -6.26
C GLY A 147 3.85 -2.32 -5.69
N TYR A 148 3.22 -1.19 -6.04
CA TYR A 148 1.93 -0.79 -5.46
C TYR A 148 0.82 -1.84 -5.64
N CYS A 149 0.84 -2.64 -6.72
CA CYS A 149 -0.10 -3.73 -6.94
C CYS A 149 0.01 -4.87 -5.90
N THR A 150 1.16 -5.05 -5.24
CA THR A 150 1.34 -6.05 -4.17
C THR A 150 0.62 -5.61 -2.89
N TRP A 151 0.53 -4.30 -2.62
CA TRP A 151 -0.19 -3.76 -1.47
C TRP A 151 -1.70 -3.81 -1.63
N VAL A 152 -2.21 -3.42 -2.80
CA VAL A 152 -3.66 -3.40 -3.03
C VAL A 152 -4.24 -4.79 -3.22
N CYS A 153 -3.43 -5.79 -3.62
CA CYS A 153 -3.91 -7.15 -3.74
C CYS A 153 -4.14 -7.75 -2.34
N PRO A 154 -5.38 -8.18 -2.01
CA PRO A 154 -5.64 -8.78 -0.72
C PRO A 154 -4.99 -10.15 -0.56
N TYR A 155 -4.79 -10.85 -1.68
CA TYR A 155 -4.22 -12.19 -1.76
C TYR A 155 -2.70 -12.21 -1.92
N ASN A 156 -2.06 -11.04 -2.02
CA ASN A 156 -0.62 -10.90 -2.26
C ASN A 156 -0.12 -11.65 -3.53
N ALA A 157 -1.00 -11.84 -4.52
CA ALA A 157 -0.70 -12.62 -5.72
C ALA A 157 0.34 -11.98 -6.67
N PRO A 158 0.37 -10.64 -6.84
CA PRO A 158 1.49 -9.97 -7.50
C PRO A 158 2.74 -10.00 -6.63
N GLN A 159 3.86 -10.45 -7.20
CA GLN A 159 5.16 -10.47 -6.56
C GLN A 159 6.14 -9.62 -7.36
N LEU A 160 6.93 -8.82 -6.66
CA LEU A 160 7.94 -7.98 -7.26
C LEU A 160 9.24 -8.77 -7.38
N ASP A 161 9.67 -8.97 -8.62
CA ASP A 161 10.96 -9.58 -8.92
C ASP A 161 12.06 -8.51 -8.81
N PRO A 162 12.93 -8.58 -7.79
CA PRO A 162 13.99 -7.61 -7.60
C PRO A 162 15.07 -7.69 -8.68
N GLU A 163 15.24 -8.85 -9.34
CA GLU A 163 16.26 -9.05 -10.37
C GLU A 163 15.83 -8.44 -11.71
N LYS A 164 14.58 -8.71 -12.12
CA LYS A 164 14.01 -8.17 -13.36
C LYS A 164 13.44 -6.75 -13.22
N GLY A 165 13.33 -6.25 -11.99
CA GLY A 165 12.77 -4.91 -11.72
C GLY A 165 11.30 -4.77 -12.11
N GLN A 166 10.53 -5.86 -12.09
CA GLN A 166 9.13 -5.87 -12.53
C GLN A 166 8.26 -6.73 -11.62
N VAL A 167 6.97 -6.46 -11.59
CA VAL A 167 6.01 -7.32 -10.90
C VAL A 167 5.61 -8.46 -11.83
N GLN A 168 5.39 -9.64 -11.27
CA GLN A 168 4.95 -10.84 -11.96
C GLN A 168 3.84 -11.53 -11.16
N LYS A 169 2.99 -12.31 -11.82
CA LYS A 169 1.93 -13.10 -11.19
C LYS A 169 1.41 -14.19 -12.12
N CYS A 170 0.63 -15.11 -11.56
CA CYS A 170 -0.14 -16.09 -12.32
C CYS A 170 -0.88 -15.44 -13.51
N ASN A 171 -0.75 -16.05 -14.68
CA ASN A 171 -1.33 -15.63 -15.95
C ASN A 171 -2.53 -16.51 -16.37
N MET A 172 -3.13 -17.27 -15.44
CA MET A 172 -4.19 -18.26 -15.71
C MET A 172 -3.80 -19.36 -16.71
N CYS A 173 -2.52 -19.49 -17.09
CA CYS A 173 -2.09 -20.34 -18.20
C CYS A 173 -2.90 -20.10 -19.48
N VAL A 174 -3.18 -18.83 -19.82
CA VAL A 174 -3.95 -18.47 -21.03
C VAL A 174 -3.39 -19.16 -22.27
N ASP A 175 -2.06 -19.24 -22.40
CA ASP A 175 -1.36 -19.98 -23.45
C ASP A 175 -1.76 -21.47 -23.58
N ARG A 176 -2.11 -22.13 -22.47
CA ARG A 176 -2.63 -23.50 -22.47
C ARG A 176 -4.13 -23.55 -22.80
N LEU A 177 -4.90 -22.61 -22.24
CA LEU A 177 -6.34 -22.52 -22.47
C LEU A 177 -6.67 -22.27 -23.94
N GLU A 178 -5.84 -21.50 -24.63
CA GLU A 178 -5.98 -21.19 -26.05
C GLU A 178 -5.83 -22.43 -26.96
N VAL A 179 -5.08 -23.44 -26.53
CA VAL A 179 -4.91 -24.72 -27.24
C VAL A 179 -5.78 -25.85 -26.64
N GLY A 180 -6.77 -25.50 -25.82
CA GLY A 180 -7.73 -26.44 -25.24
C GLY A 180 -7.20 -27.30 -24.09
N LEU A 181 -6.05 -26.93 -23.50
CA LEU A 181 -5.48 -27.60 -22.34
C LEU A 181 -5.88 -26.90 -21.05
N GLN A 182 -5.93 -27.65 -19.94
CA GLN A 182 -6.16 -27.09 -18.60
C GLN A 182 -4.91 -26.37 -18.07
N PRO A 183 -5.04 -25.48 -17.08
CA PRO A 183 -3.89 -24.88 -16.41
C PRO A 183 -2.96 -25.94 -15.81
N ALA A 184 -1.64 -25.74 -15.91
CA ALA A 184 -0.65 -26.74 -15.46
C ALA A 184 -0.83 -27.18 -13.99
N CYS A 185 -1.21 -26.26 -13.12
CA CYS A 185 -1.46 -26.56 -11.71
C CYS A 185 -2.69 -27.43 -11.45
N VAL A 186 -3.66 -27.42 -12.36
CA VAL A 186 -4.88 -28.25 -12.31
C VAL A 186 -4.55 -29.65 -12.83
N ASP A 187 -3.91 -29.74 -14.00
CA ASP A 187 -3.47 -31.02 -14.59
C ASP A 187 -2.55 -31.82 -13.65
N ALA A 188 -1.69 -31.13 -12.88
CA ALA A 188 -0.77 -31.78 -11.94
C ALA A 188 -1.42 -32.19 -10.60
N CYS A 189 -2.70 -31.89 -10.35
CA CYS A 189 -3.33 -32.11 -9.06
C CYS A 189 -3.69 -33.59 -8.82
N LEU A 190 -2.80 -34.33 -8.16
CA LEU A 190 -2.94 -35.78 -7.91
C LEU A 190 -4.24 -36.17 -7.18
N SER A 191 -4.73 -35.31 -6.28
CA SER A 191 -5.92 -35.60 -5.47
C SER A 191 -7.21 -34.99 -6.03
N ASN A 192 -7.16 -34.37 -7.23
CA ASN A 192 -8.30 -33.62 -7.79
C ASN A 192 -8.85 -32.58 -6.81
N ALA A 193 -7.97 -31.94 -6.04
CA ALA A 193 -8.30 -30.83 -5.15
C ALA A 193 -8.45 -29.49 -5.89
N LEU A 194 -7.93 -29.39 -7.12
CA LEU A 194 -8.02 -28.20 -7.97
C LEU A 194 -8.80 -28.54 -9.23
N ASP A 195 -9.73 -27.66 -9.59
CA ASP A 195 -10.48 -27.67 -10.83
C ASP A 195 -10.50 -26.25 -11.44
N PHE A 196 -10.84 -26.15 -12.72
CA PHE A 196 -10.88 -24.88 -13.45
C PHE A 196 -11.95 -24.87 -14.53
N GLY A 197 -12.67 -23.76 -14.63
CA GLY A 197 -13.73 -23.58 -15.61
C GLY A 197 -14.42 -22.23 -15.45
N VAL A 198 -15.60 -22.11 -16.04
CA VAL A 198 -16.49 -20.97 -15.81
C VAL A 198 -16.87 -20.95 -14.33
N ILE A 199 -16.63 -19.83 -13.66
CA ILE A 199 -16.62 -19.81 -12.18
C ILE A 199 -17.98 -20.16 -11.56
N ASP A 200 -19.08 -19.87 -12.26
CA ASP A 200 -20.44 -20.16 -11.79
C ASP A 200 -21.03 -21.47 -12.32
N GLU A 201 -20.31 -22.16 -13.22
CA GLU A 201 -20.59 -23.56 -13.55
C GLU A 201 -19.92 -24.42 -12.47
N ILE A 202 -20.63 -24.67 -11.36
CA ILE A 202 -20.11 -25.49 -10.25
C ILE A 202 -20.05 -26.96 -10.70
N PRO A 203 -18.87 -27.62 -10.67
CA PRO A 203 -18.77 -29.03 -11.01
C PRO A 203 -19.67 -29.89 -10.10
N LEU A 204 -20.29 -30.94 -10.65
CA LEU A 204 -21.19 -31.83 -9.90
C LEU A 204 -20.57 -32.40 -8.61
N LYS A 205 -19.25 -32.56 -8.57
CA LYS A 205 -18.52 -33.06 -7.39
C LYS A 205 -18.36 -32.01 -6.27
N GLN A 206 -18.77 -30.76 -6.49
CA GLN A 206 -18.48 -29.60 -5.65
C GLN A 206 -19.73 -28.79 -5.30
N GLN A 207 -20.89 -29.43 -5.18
CA GLN A 207 -22.19 -28.79 -4.93
C GLN A 207 -22.25 -27.92 -3.65
N GLU A 208 -21.26 -28.01 -2.75
CA GLU A 208 -21.12 -27.20 -1.52
C GLU A 208 -20.04 -26.10 -1.64
N ALA A 209 -19.82 -25.59 -2.85
CA ALA A 209 -18.83 -24.55 -3.13
C ALA A 209 -19.17 -23.20 -2.45
N LYS A 210 -18.32 -22.78 -1.52
CA LYS A 210 -18.36 -21.52 -0.76
C LYS A 210 -17.51 -20.44 -1.42
N LEU A 211 -17.88 -19.17 -1.17
CA LEU A 211 -17.17 -17.97 -1.64
C LEU A 211 -15.93 -17.62 -0.82
N SER A 212 -15.92 -18.07 0.42
CA SER A 212 -14.91 -17.75 1.41
C SER A 212 -14.79 -18.93 2.36
N ILE A 213 -13.56 -19.21 2.76
CA ILE A 213 -13.27 -20.02 3.94
C ILE A 213 -12.91 -19.05 5.06
N PRO A 214 -13.07 -19.43 6.33
CA PRO A 214 -12.67 -18.53 7.39
C PRO A 214 -11.23 -18.11 7.23
N SER A 215 -10.97 -16.85 7.60
CA SER A 215 -9.65 -16.25 7.47
C SER A 215 -9.17 -16.00 6.02
N PHE A 216 -10.08 -16.19 5.04
CA PHE A 216 -9.97 -15.59 3.70
C PHE A 216 -10.44 -14.14 3.74
N THR A 217 -9.84 -13.29 2.90
CA THR A 217 -10.21 -11.88 2.84
C THR A 217 -11.63 -11.68 2.32
N ASP A 218 -12.32 -10.65 2.84
CA ASP A 218 -13.61 -10.18 2.35
C ASP A 218 -13.67 -10.13 0.80
N PRO A 219 -14.46 -11.00 0.17
CA PRO A 219 -14.63 -11.04 -1.28
C PRO A 219 -15.13 -9.72 -1.87
N SER A 220 -15.81 -8.87 -1.09
CA SER A 220 -16.37 -7.59 -1.56
C SER A 220 -15.30 -6.61 -2.07
N ILE A 221 -14.05 -6.73 -1.60
CA ILE A 221 -12.94 -5.83 -1.93
C ILE A 221 -12.56 -5.94 -3.41
N SER A 222 -12.56 -7.15 -3.97
CA SER A 222 -12.06 -7.38 -5.33
C SER A 222 -12.89 -8.34 -6.18
N ARG A 223 -13.91 -8.99 -5.60
CA ARG A 223 -14.75 -9.99 -6.26
C ARG A 223 -13.93 -11.11 -6.89
N PRO A 224 -13.27 -11.95 -6.06
CA PRO A 224 -12.36 -13.00 -6.56
C PRO A 224 -13.12 -14.11 -7.31
N ASN A 225 -12.46 -14.69 -8.32
CA ASN A 225 -12.97 -15.85 -9.05
C ASN A 225 -12.31 -17.14 -8.53
N ILE A 226 -12.65 -17.47 -7.29
CA ILE A 226 -12.31 -18.73 -6.64
C ILE A 226 -13.51 -19.28 -5.88
N ARG A 227 -13.65 -20.61 -5.86
CA ARG A 227 -14.60 -21.35 -5.02
C ARG A 227 -13.86 -22.27 -4.08
N PHE A 228 -14.40 -22.45 -2.89
CA PHE A 228 -13.85 -23.34 -1.88
C PHE A 228 -14.86 -24.42 -1.50
N GLN A 229 -14.45 -25.68 -1.49
CA GLN A 229 -15.16 -26.75 -0.81
C GLN A 229 -14.36 -27.12 0.44
N LEU A 230 -15.01 -27.04 1.60
CA LEU A 230 -14.46 -27.41 2.90
C LEU A 230 -15.61 -27.90 3.78
N ASN A 231 -15.64 -29.22 3.93
CA ASN A 231 -16.66 -29.94 4.68
C ASN A 231 -16.12 -30.44 6.03
N GLN A 232 -14.80 -30.58 6.14
CA GLN A 232 -14.18 -30.85 7.43
C GLN A 232 -14.34 -29.66 8.40
N PRO A 233 -14.57 -29.95 9.69
CA PRO A 233 -14.64 -28.90 10.70
C PRO A 233 -13.28 -28.20 10.81
N LEU A 234 -13.31 -26.89 10.97
CA LEU A 234 -12.11 -26.11 11.27
C LEU A 234 -11.59 -26.47 12.67
N PRO A 235 -10.28 -26.32 12.92
CA PRO A 235 -9.75 -26.43 14.26
C PRO A 235 -10.43 -25.43 15.20
N THR A 236 -10.72 -25.87 16.43
CA THR A 236 -11.36 -25.06 17.49
C THR A 236 -10.55 -23.82 17.84
N SER A 237 -9.23 -23.92 17.76
CA SER A 237 -8.32 -22.78 17.80
C SER A 237 -7.10 -23.03 16.93
N PHE A 238 -6.55 -22.01 16.27
CA PHE A 238 -5.31 -22.13 15.51
C PHE A 238 -4.42 -20.91 15.65
N GLN A 239 -3.13 -21.07 15.39
CA GLN A 239 -2.15 -19.99 15.41
C GLN A 239 -1.90 -19.45 13.99
N ARG A 240 -1.49 -18.19 13.90
CA ARG A 240 -1.05 -17.62 12.62
C ARG A 240 0.29 -18.22 12.22
N MET A 241 0.50 -18.39 10.92
CA MET A 241 1.69 -19.03 10.36
C MET A 241 2.99 -18.21 10.48
N ASP A 242 2.95 -16.99 11.01
CA ASP A 242 4.09 -16.08 11.10
C ASP A 242 4.44 -15.65 12.53
N ASP A 243 4.19 -16.55 13.48
CA ASP A 243 4.63 -16.46 14.88
C ASP A 243 4.18 -15.21 15.65
N VAL A 244 3.27 -14.41 15.08
CA VAL A 244 2.60 -13.36 15.84
C VAL A 244 1.85 -14.04 16.99
N PRO A 245 2.06 -13.64 18.26
CA PRO A 245 1.54 -14.35 19.44
C PRO A 245 0.02 -14.13 19.60
N MET A 246 -0.76 -14.66 18.67
CA MET A 246 -2.21 -14.59 18.60
C MET A 246 -2.78 -15.97 18.28
N THR A 247 -3.93 -16.28 18.86
CA THR A 247 -4.76 -17.42 18.43
C THR A 247 -6.08 -16.93 17.88
N TYR A 248 -6.56 -17.67 16.88
CA TYR A 248 -7.90 -17.56 16.35
C TYR A 248 -8.72 -18.66 17.00
N ASP A 249 -9.68 -18.30 17.85
CA ASP A 249 -10.55 -19.23 18.55
C ASP A 249 -11.94 -19.19 17.92
N GLN A 250 -12.51 -20.33 17.56
CA GLN A 250 -13.82 -20.38 16.92
C GLN A 250 -14.89 -19.77 17.84
N VAL A 251 -15.80 -18.97 17.26
CA VAL A 251 -16.92 -18.38 18.01
C VAL A 251 -18.15 -19.28 17.82
N ASP A 252 -18.80 -19.67 18.93
CA ASP A 252 -20.04 -20.44 18.91
C ASP A 252 -21.11 -19.76 18.03
N ALA A 253 -21.69 -20.51 17.09
CA ALA A 253 -22.66 -20.01 16.12
C ALA A 253 -23.90 -19.34 16.76
N GLN A 254 -24.24 -19.70 18.01
CA GLN A 254 -25.38 -19.13 18.75
C GLN A 254 -25.14 -17.71 19.28
N LYS A 255 -23.90 -17.21 19.33
CA LYS A 255 -23.56 -15.84 19.80
C LYS A 255 -23.27 -14.85 18.67
N GLN A 256 -23.40 -15.27 17.41
CA GLN A 256 -23.12 -14.44 16.23
C GLN A 256 -24.22 -13.41 15.92
N THR A 257 -25.39 -13.50 16.56
CA THR A 257 -26.57 -12.66 16.29
C THR A 257 -26.57 -11.29 16.97
N GLU A 258 -25.57 -10.96 17.81
CA GLU A 258 -25.56 -9.71 18.60
C GLU A 258 -24.62 -8.60 18.07
N THR A 259 -23.90 -8.81 16.96
CA THR A 259 -22.98 -7.79 16.42
C THR A 259 -23.56 -6.99 15.24
N PRO A 260 -23.41 -5.64 15.17
CA PRO A 260 -24.19 -4.79 14.27
C PRO A 260 -23.71 -4.72 12.80
N ASN A 261 -22.66 -5.47 12.42
CA ASN A 261 -22.00 -5.30 11.13
C ASN A 261 -21.85 -6.63 10.36
N PRO A 262 -22.67 -6.90 9.33
CA PRO A 262 -22.67 -8.16 8.58
C PRO A 262 -21.39 -8.46 7.79
N SER A 263 -20.52 -7.47 7.60
CA SER A 263 -19.26 -7.58 6.84
C SER A 263 -18.03 -7.94 7.68
N ALA A 264 -18.19 -8.11 9.00
CA ALA A 264 -17.11 -8.41 9.95
C ALA A 264 -17.23 -9.84 10.52
N GLN A 265 -17.77 -10.78 9.73
CA GLN A 265 -17.99 -12.16 10.15
C GLN A 265 -16.71 -13.00 10.01
N SER A 266 -15.68 -12.70 10.79
CA SER A 266 -14.70 -13.74 11.10
C SER A 266 -15.35 -14.73 12.07
N ALA A 267 -15.44 -16.00 11.67
CA ALA A 267 -15.92 -17.10 12.53
C ALA A 267 -15.00 -17.35 13.77
N PHE A 268 -14.03 -16.47 14.01
CA PHE A 268 -12.95 -16.61 14.98
C PHE A 268 -12.76 -15.32 15.78
N LYS A 269 -12.71 -15.46 17.10
CA LYS A 269 -12.28 -14.41 18.03
C LYS A 269 -10.77 -14.50 18.19
N ILE A 270 -10.10 -13.36 18.01
CA ILE A 270 -8.66 -13.25 18.22
C ILE A 270 -8.38 -13.14 19.72
N LYS A 271 -7.55 -14.04 20.26
CA LYS A 271 -6.95 -13.90 21.60
C LYS A 271 -5.48 -13.50 21.51
N GLU A 272 -5.14 -12.42 22.21
CA GLU A 272 -3.75 -11.96 22.35
C GLU A 272 -3.01 -12.88 23.35
N LYS A 273 -1.88 -13.48 22.95
CA LYS A 273 -0.96 -14.19 23.86
C LYS A 273 0.15 -13.27 24.33
N LYS A 274 0.75 -13.60 25.49
CA LYS A 274 1.93 -12.88 25.98
C LYS A 274 3.09 -13.06 24.98
N PRO A 275 3.78 -11.98 24.58
CA PRO A 275 4.92 -12.09 23.70
C PRO A 275 6.06 -12.87 24.36
N GLN A 276 6.68 -13.77 23.59
CA GLN A 276 7.89 -14.49 24.00
C GLN A 276 9.19 -13.76 23.58
N THR A 277 9.10 -12.70 22.77
CA THR A 277 10.25 -12.00 22.19
C THR A 277 10.65 -10.75 23.00
N SER A 278 11.96 -10.48 23.08
CA SER A 278 12.47 -9.25 23.72
C SER A 278 12.16 -8.02 22.84
N SER A 279 11.59 -6.99 23.46
CA SER A 279 11.18 -5.77 22.77
C SER A 279 12.34 -4.80 22.53
N ASP A 280 13.53 -5.30 22.20
CA ASP A 280 14.74 -4.48 22.17
C ASP A 280 14.74 -3.44 21.05
N TRP A 281 15.30 -2.27 21.38
CA TRP A 281 15.41 -1.16 20.43
C TRP A 281 16.45 -1.49 19.37
N SER A 282 16.07 -1.42 18.10
CA SER A 282 17.01 -1.55 16.99
C SER A 282 16.52 -0.77 15.77
N TRP A 283 17.40 0.06 15.21
CA TRP A 283 17.14 0.80 13.97
C TRP A 283 16.92 -0.14 12.78
N HIS A 284 17.53 -1.33 12.79
CA HIS A 284 17.35 -2.33 11.73
C HIS A 284 15.89 -2.79 11.60
N LYS A 285 15.15 -2.84 12.72
CA LYS A 285 13.72 -3.21 12.72
C LYS A 285 12.83 -2.19 12.02
N LEU A 286 13.29 -0.94 11.88
CA LEU A 286 12.55 0.15 11.22
C LEU A 286 12.88 0.29 9.74
N ARG A 287 13.88 -0.45 9.23
CA ARG A 287 14.29 -0.37 7.83
C ARG A 287 13.43 -1.26 6.95
N SER A 288 13.02 -0.73 5.81
CA SER A 288 12.23 -1.42 4.82
C SER A 288 12.68 -1.13 3.39
N ARG A 289 12.11 -1.87 2.43
CA ARG A 289 12.26 -1.52 1.01
C ARG A 289 11.73 -0.10 0.74
N GLU A 290 10.76 0.33 1.55
CA GLU A 290 10.03 1.59 1.40
C GLU A 290 10.73 2.77 2.09
N ASP A 291 11.99 2.61 2.54
CA ASP A 291 12.80 3.71 3.10
C ASP A 291 12.86 4.94 2.15
N PRO A 292 12.97 4.80 0.82
CA PRO A 292 12.87 5.94 -0.10
C PRO A 292 11.51 6.64 -0.05
N LEU A 293 10.42 5.92 0.20
CA LEU A 293 9.09 6.50 0.35
C LEU A 293 8.92 7.18 1.70
N VAL A 294 9.55 6.68 2.76
CA VAL A 294 9.64 7.39 4.06
C VAL A 294 10.23 8.78 3.84
N PHE A 295 11.37 8.84 3.14
CA PHE A 295 12.02 10.11 2.83
C PHE A 295 11.16 10.99 1.92
N PHE A 296 10.68 10.45 0.80
CA PHE A 296 9.87 11.19 -0.18
C PHE A 296 8.62 11.81 0.44
N THR A 297 7.88 11.05 1.25
CA THR A 297 6.64 11.54 1.87
C THR A 297 6.91 12.63 2.90
N LEU A 298 7.92 12.49 3.76
CA LEU A 298 8.28 13.51 4.76
C LEU A 298 8.80 14.79 4.12
N VAL A 299 9.66 14.68 3.10
CA VAL A 299 10.19 15.86 2.39
C VAL A 299 9.09 16.57 1.60
N SER A 300 8.18 15.83 0.96
CA SER A 300 7.04 16.45 0.26
C SER A 300 6.10 17.17 1.22
N GLN A 301 5.83 16.56 2.39
CA GLN A 301 5.05 17.19 3.46
C GLN A 301 5.72 18.47 3.98
N PHE A 302 7.03 18.41 4.25
CA PHE A 302 7.84 19.57 4.59
C PHE A 302 7.75 20.65 3.51
N ALA A 303 7.98 20.31 2.23
CA ALA A 303 8.01 21.27 1.13
C ALA A 303 6.68 21.99 0.98
N VAL A 304 5.56 21.25 1.06
CA VAL A 304 4.20 21.84 1.06
C VAL A 304 3.99 22.74 2.26
N GLY A 305 4.29 22.28 3.48
CA GLY A 305 4.09 23.06 4.71
C GLY A 305 4.94 24.33 4.76
N ALA A 306 6.23 24.21 4.44
CA ALA A 306 7.18 25.31 4.37
C ALA A 306 6.78 26.34 3.30
N PHE A 307 6.40 25.88 2.11
CA PHE A 307 5.95 26.77 1.04
C PHE A 307 4.68 27.53 1.40
N LEU A 308 3.68 26.85 1.98
CA LEU A 308 2.45 27.49 2.45
C LEU A 308 2.73 28.55 3.50
N MET A 309 3.63 28.26 4.46
CA MET A 309 4.02 29.23 5.47
C MET A 309 4.74 30.43 4.86
N LEU A 310 5.69 30.18 3.96
CA LEU A 310 6.47 31.22 3.29
C LEU A 310 5.61 32.12 2.41
N PHE A 311 4.61 31.57 1.71
CA PHE A 311 3.80 32.31 0.76
C PHE A 311 2.55 32.96 1.37
N LEU A 312 1.87 32.29 2.32
CA LEU A 312 0.58 32.74 2.87
C LEU A 312 0.69 33.58 4.13
N LEU A 313 1.62 33.27 5.06
CA LEU A 313 1.71 34.00 6.33
C LEU A 313 1.98 35.50 6.16
N PRO A 314 2.88 35.96 5.26
CA PRO A 314 3.10 37.39 5.05
C PRO A 314 1.86 38.13 4.53
N LYS A 315 0.95 37.41 3.86
CA LYS A 315 -0.29 37.98 3.31
C LYS A 315 -1.40 38.09 4.35
N TRP A 316 -1.20 37.54 5.54
CA TRP A 316 -2.18 37.56 6.61
C TRP A 316 -1.79 38.61 7.65
N SER A 317 -2.64 39.63 7.80
CA SER A 317 -2.41 40.83 8.62
C SER A 317 -1.83 40.58 10.03
N PRO A 318 -2.26 39.54 10.79
CA PRO A 318 -1.69 39.28 12.12
C PRO A 318 -0.20 38.88 12.13
N PHE A 319 0.35 38.44 10.99
CA PHE A 319 1.69 37.87 10.88
C PHE A 319 2.59 38.59 9.88
N SER A 320 2.08 39.61 9.18
CA SER A 320 2.87 40.37 8.21
C SER A 320 4.08 41.00 8.90
N GLU A 321 3.87 41.75 9.98
CA GLU A 321 4.93 42.47 10.70
C GLU A 321 6.00 41.56 11.31
N THR A 322 5.64 40.34 11.74
CA THR A 322 6.57 39.39 12.35
C THR A 322 7.44 38.67 11.32
N LEU A 323 6.97 38.46 10.08
CA LEU A 323 7.80 37.91 8.99
C LEU A 323 8.52 38.98 8.17
N PHE A 324 8.12 40.25 8.30
CA PHE A 324 8.53 41.37 7.44
C PHE A 324 10.06 41.54 7.36
N LEU A 325 10.76 41.38 8.48
CA LEU A 325 12.22 41.59 8.55
C LEU A 325 13.05 40.48 7.86
N SER A 326 12.43 39.33 7.59
CA SER A 326 13.13 38.17 7.01
C SER A 326 12.91 37.99 5.51
N GLN A 327 11.79 38.49 4.97
CA GLN A 327 11.51 38.46 3.53
C GLN A 327 12.19 39.59 2.76
N GLU A 328 12.52 40.72 3.39
CA GLU A 328 13.34 41.75 2.74
C GLU A 328 14.78 41.29 2.49
N ASN A 329 15.27 40.31 3.26
CA ASN A 329 16.55 39.69 2.97
C ASN A 329 16.40 38.71 1.79
N ALA A 330 16.56 39.25 0.58
CA ALA A 330 16.50 38.50 -0.67
C ALA A 330 17.36 37.22 -0.66
N THR A 331 18.50 37.23 0.05
CA THR A 331 19.40 36.07 0.19
C THR A 331 18.76 34.95 1.00
N VAL A 332 18.05 35.28 2.08
CA VAL A 332 17.41 34.29 2.97
C VAL A 332 16.18 33.71 2.29
N LEU A 333 15.39 34.55 1.62
CA LEU A 333 14.26 34.09 0.80
C LEU A 333 14.73 33.15 -0.31
N ALA A 334 15.76 33.56 -1.07
CA ALA A 334 16.34 32.74 -2.12
C ALA A 334 16.90 31.41 -1.58
N GLY A 335 17.68 31.46 -0.50
CA GLY A 335 18.24 30.27 0.15
C GLY A 335 17.16 29.30 0.65
N THR A 336 16.06 29.83 1.21
CA THR A 336 14.93 29.02 1.68
C THR A 336 14.20 28.35 0.51
N LEU A 337 13.93 29.09 -0.57
CA LEU A 337 13.28 28.55 -1.76
C LEU A 337 14.15 27.49 -2.45
N PHE A 338 15.45 27.73 -2.60
CA PHE A 338 16.39 26.75 -3.12
C PHE A 338 16.52 25.51 -2.23
N LEU A 339 16.46 25.66 -0.91
CA LEU A 339 16.44 24.52 0.02
C LEU A 339 15.18 23.67 -0.19
N ILE A 340 14.00 24.30 -0.23
CA ILE A 340 12.72 23.60 -0.46
C ILE A 340 12.75 22.86 -1.80
N VAL A 341 13.12 23.57 -2.88
CA VAL A 341 13.21 22.99 -4.22
C VAL A 341 14.25 21.87 -4.25
N GLY A 342 15.46 22.10 -3.73
CA GLY A 342 16.56 21.14 -3.76
C GLY A 342 16.27 19.86 -2.99
N LEU A 343 15.69 19.98 -1.78
CA LEU A 343 15.24 18.81 -1.01
C LEU A 343 14.13 18.05 -1.75
N GLN A 344 13.15 18.77 -2.31
CA GLN A 344 12.08 18.14 -3.09
C GLN A 344 12.61 17.45 -4.36
N SER A 345 13.55 18.07 -5.07
CA SER A 345 14.22 17.47 -6.24
C SER A 345 14.92 16.17 -5.85
N PHE A 346 15.66 16.18 -4.73
CA PHE A 346 16.34 14.99 -4.24
C PHE A 346 15.36 13.89 -3.80
N ALA A 347 14.26 14.27 -3.14
CA ALA A 347 13.20 13.34 -2.78
C ALA A 347 12.53 12.70 -4.00
N LEU A 348 12.24 13.48 -5.04
CA LEU A 348 11.69 12.97 -6.31
C LEU A 348 12.69 12.10 -7.07
N LEU A 349 13.99 12.41 -6.99
CA LEU A 349 15.04 11.57 -7.56
C LEU A 349 15.10 10.22 -6.84
N LEU A 350 15.15 10.19 -5.51
CA LEU A 350 15.13 8.94 -4.75
C LEU A 350 13.85 8.15 -4.96
N SER A 351 12.70 8.83 -5.08
CA SER A 351 11.42 8.16 -5.37
C SER A 351 11.34 7.61 -6.80
N THR A 352 12.20 8.04 -7.74
CA THR A 352 12.28 7.40 -9.06
C THR A 352 13.32 6.31 -9.11
N LEU A 353 14.45 6.46 -8.40
CA LEU A 353 15.55 5.49 -8.40
C LEU A 353 15.24 4.20 -7.63
N HIS A 354 14.27 4.18 -6.71
CA HIS A 354 13.86 2.95 -6.01
C HIS A 354 12.99 2.01 -6.88
N LEU A 355 12.55 2.46 -8.05
CA LEU A 355 11.72 1.70 -8.97
C LEU A 355 12.55 0.63 -9.67
N GLY A 356 11.91 -0.48 -10.05
CA GLY A 356 12.62 -1.56 -10.72
C GLY A 356 13.13 -1.20 -12.12
N LYS A 357 12.39 -0.36 -12.88
CA LYS A 357 12.82 0.15 -14.20
C LYS A 357 12.59 1.67 -14.28
N PRO A 358 13.49 2.50 -13.72
CA PRO A 358 13.29 3.96 -13.60
C PRO A 358 13.10 4.65 -14.96
N GLN A 359 13.68 4.13 -16.04
CA GLN A 359 13.53 4.66 -17.40
C GLN A 359 12.09 4.68 -17.92
N TYR A 360 11.20 3.87 -17.34
CA TYR A 360 9.77 3.83 -17.72
C TYR A 360 8.87 4.67 -16.81
N PHE A 361 9.43 5.45 -15.88
CA PHE A 361 8.65 6.27 -14.94
C PHE A 361 7.68 7.25 -15.62
N TYR A 362 8.00 7.75 -16.82
CA TYR A 362 7.12 8.63 -17.59
C TYR A 362 5.71 8.04 -17.82
N ARG A 363 5.59 6.71 -17.82
CA ARG A 363 4.30 5.99 -17.97
C ARG A 363 3.43 6.07 -16.72
N ALA A 364 3.94 6.51 -15.57
CA ALA A 364 3.21 6.49 -14.30
C ALA A 364 1.98 7.42 -14.30
N MET A 365 1.84 8.31 -15.29
CA MET A 365 0.66 9.15 -15.48
C MET A 365 -0.40 8.53 -16.42
N ASN A 366 -0.18 7.32 -16.93
CA ASN A 366 -1.11 6.71 -17.90
C ASN A 366 -2.48 6.38 -17.28
N ASN A 367 -2.59 6.21 -15.96
CA ASN A 367 -3.82 5.78 -15.30
C ASN A 367 -4.47 6.82 -14.36
N LEU A 368 -4.49 8.10 -14.72
CA LEU A 368 -5.10 9.18 -13.90
C LEU A 368 -6.57 8.94 -13.51
N ARG A 369 -7.34 8.22 -14.35
CA ARG A 369 -8.76 7.95 -14.09
C ARG A 369 -8.97 7.04 -12.88
N HIS A 370 -8.11 6.05 -12.66
CA HIS A 370 -8.33 5.02 -11.62
C HIS A 370 -7.25 5.00 -10.53
N SER A 371 -5.98 5.22 -10.89
CA SER A 371 -4.87 5.11 -9.95
C SER A 371 -4.66 6.40 -9.18
N TRP A 372 -4.75 6.31 -7.84
CA TRP A 372 -4.36 7.41 -6.96
C TRP A 372 -2.87 7.72 -7.02
N VAL A 373 -2.03 6.72 -7.30
CA VAL A 373 -0.59 6.92 -7.51
C VAL A 373 -0.33 7.81 -8.73
N SER A 374 -1.05 7.60 -9.84
CA SER A 374 -0.95 8.51 -11.00
C SER A 374 -1.35 9.94 -10.65
N ARG A 375 -2.41 10.11 -9.85
CA ARG A 375 -2.90 11.43 -9.42
C ARG A 375 -1.92 12.12 -8.47
N GLU A 376 -1.33 11.37 -7.54
CA GLU A 376 -0.26 11.86 -6.67
C GLU A 376 0.93 12.35 -7.49
N ILE A 377 1.43 11.53 -8.42
CA ILE A 377 2.56 11.89 -9.27
C ILE A 377 2.27 13.16 -10.08
N ALA A 378 1.07 13.26 -10.69
CA ALA A 378 0.69 14.44 -11.45
C ALA A 378 0.56 15.70 -10.58
N THR A 379 -0.10 15.59 -9.42
CA THR A 379 -0.33 16.75 -8.53
C THR A 379 0.94 17.20 -7.83
N MET A 380 1.77 16.28 -7.34
CA MET A 380 3.07 16.58 -6.74
C MET A 380 4.09 17.07 -7.76
N GLY A 381 4.09 16.50 -8.98
CA GLY A 381 4.90 16.97 -10.09
C GLY A 381 4.53 18.40 -10.50
N ALA A 382 3.23 18.71 -10.57
CA ALA A 382 2.76 20.06 -10.87
C ALA A 382 3.05 21.05 -9.73
N PHE A 383 2.87 20.66 -8.47
CA PHE A 383 3.30 21.45 -7.31
C PHE A 383 4.80 21.77 -7.40
N TYR A 384 5.65 20.76 -7.61
CA TYR A 384 7.09 20.91 -7.78
C TYR A 384 7.44 21.87 -8.93
N GLY A 385 6.82 21.69 -10.10
CA GLY A 385 7.02 22.59 -11.24
C GLY A 385 6.65 24.04 -10.92
N LEU A 386 5.52 24.27 -10.24
CA LEU A 386 5.10 25.61 -9.83
C LEU A 386 6.06 26.25 -8.83
N ILE A 387 6.55 25.52 -7.81
CA ILE A 387 7.51 26.09 -6.85
C ILE A 387 8.87 26.36 -7.49
N VAL A 388 9.31 25.56 -8.47
CA VAL A 388 10.53 25.83 -9.24
C VAL A 388 10.40 27.13 -10.03
N VAL A 389 9.33 27.27 -10.82
CA VAL A 389 9.10 28.48 -11.63
C VAL A 389 8.88 29.70 -10.73
N TYR A 390 8.11 29.55 -9.63
CA TYR A 390 7.94 30.59 -8.63
C TYR A 390 9.29 31.05 -8.06
N SER A 391 10.17 30.11 -7.70
CA SER A 391 11.49 30.43 -7.14
C SER A 391 12.36 31.16 -8.16
N LEU A 392 12.40 30.67 -9.40
CA LEU A 392 13.19 31.29 -10.47
C LEU A 392 12.72 32.71 -10.79
N VAL A 393 11.41 32.94 -10.94
CA VAL A 393 10.87 34.26 -11.27
C VAL A 393 10.99 35.24 -10.11
N THR A 394 10.85 34.76 -8.86
CA THR A 394 10.99 35.61 -7.66
C THR A 394 12.45 36.03 -7.44
N ILE A 395 13.40 35.12 -7.66
CA ILE A 395 14.84 35.36 -7.40
C ILE A 395 15.51 36.07 -8.58
N PHE A 396 15.11 35.75 -9.82
CA PHE A 396 15.68 36.33 -11.04
C PHE A 396 14.60 37.04 -11.87
N PRO A 397 14.18 38.27 -11.50
CA PRO A 397 13.17 39.03 -12.24
C PRO A 397 13.52 39.25 -13.72
N VAL A 398 14.81 39.21 -14.06
CA VAL A 398 15.28 39.30 -15.47
C VAL A 398 14.69 38.22 -16.37
N LEU A 399 14.31 37.05 -15.83
CA LEU A 399 13.70 35.97 -16.62
C LEU A 399 12.32 36.33 -17.17
N VAL A 400 11.66 37.33 -16.59
CA VAL A 400 10.32 37.79 -16.98
C VAL A 400 10.31 39.25 -17.44
N SER A 401 11.47 39.85 -17.66
CA SER A 401 11.58 41.26 -18.09
C SER A 401 11.02 41.52 -19.50
N TRP A 402 10.81 40.47 -20.28
CA TRP A 402 10.18 40.53 -21.61
C TRP A 402 8.64 40.59 -21.53
N LEU A 403 8.04 40.35 -20.36
CA LEU A 403 6.59 40.47 -20.15
C LEU A 403 6.19 41.91 -19.82
N PRO A 404 4.95 42.32 -20.14
CA PRO A 404 4.41 43.59 -19.65
C PRO A 404 4.51 43.71 -18.13
N LEU A 405 4.84 44.91 -17.62
CA LEU A 405 5.12 45.15 -16.20
C LEU A 405 4.03 44.64 -15.25
N GLN A 406 2.76 44.81 -15.61
CA GLN A 406 1.62 44.32 -14.83
C GLN A 406 1.56 42.79 -14.78
N LEU A 407 1.90 42.11 -15.88
CA LEU A 407 1.88 40.65 -15.93
C LEU A 407 3.08 40.06 -15.18
N ALA A 408 4.26 40.69 -15.32
CA ALA A 408 5.47 40.29 -14.59
C ALA A 408 5.29 40.39 -13.06
N SER A 409 4.58 41.41 -12.55
CA SER A 409 4.34 41.56 -11.11
C SER A 409 3.26 40.61 -10.57
N LEU A 410 2.26 40.24 -11.38
CA LEU A 410 1.21 39.31 -10.97
C LEU A 410 1.63 37.84 -11.06
N LEU A 411 2.59 37.50 -11.93
CA LEU A 411 2.99 36.12 -12.20
C LEU A 411 3.44 35.33 -10.95
N PRO A 412 4.33 35.84 -10.06
CA PRO A 412 4.68 35.15 -8.82
C PRO A 412 3.48 34.87 -7.91
N THR A 413 2.50 35.78 -7.90
CA THR A 413 1.28 35.60 -7.11
C THR A 413 0.41 34.47 -7.67
N PHE A 414 0.22 34.40 -8.99
CA PHE A 414 -0.52 33.30 -9.62
C PHE A 414 0.17 31.95 -9.43
N LEU A 415 1.49 31.89 -9.64
CA LEU A 415 2.28 30.68 -9.42
C LEU A 415 2.20 30.21 -7.97
N GLY A 416 2.35 31.13 -7.01
CA GLY A 416 2.28 30.79 -5.60
C GLY A 416 0.88 30.38 -5.13
N LEU A 417 -0.18 30.99 -5.67
CA LEU A 417 -1.56 30.56 -5.42
C LEU A 417 -1.79 29.15 -5.99
N GLY A 418 -1.34 28.88 -7.21
CA GLY A 418 -1.42 27.55 -7.82
C GLY A 418 -0.69 26.49 -6.98
N ALA A 419 0.54 26.78 -6.54
CA ALA A 419 1.31 25.88 -5.68
C ALA A 419 0.64 25.68 -4.31
N SER A 420 0.02 26.72 -3.76
CA SER A 420 -0.73 26.65 -2.48
C SER A 420 -1.97 25.77 -2.56
N VAL A 421 -2.53 25.56 -3.77
CA VAL A 421 -3.65 24.63 -4.00
C VAL A 421 -3.14 23.22 -4.32
N LEU A 422 -2.17 23.10 -5.24
CA LEU A 422 -1.66 21.81 -5.69
C LEU A 422 -0.86 21.05 -4.62
N GLY A 423 -0.17 21.75 -3.72
CA GLY A 423 0.55 21.12 -2.60
C GLY A 423 -0.39 20.30 -1.69
N PRO A 424 -1.41 20.93 -1.06
CA PRO A 424 -2.42 20.22 -0.27
C PRO A 424 -3.18 19.17 -1.07
N LEU A 425 -3.51 19.43 -2.35
CA LEU A 425 -4.18 18.46 -3.22
C LEU A 425 -3.30 17.22 -3.43
N GLY A 426 -1.99 17.38 -3.63
CA GLY A 426 -1.09 16.25 -3.75
C GLY A 426 -0.91 15.49 -2.45
N LEU A 427 -0.92 16.16 -1.28
CA LEU A 427 -0.93 15.47 0.03
C LEU A 427 -2.22 14.67 0.21
N TYR A 428 -3.36 15.18 -0.29
CA TYR A 428 -4.61 14.45 -0.33
C TYR A 428 -4.51 13.22 -1.26
N CYS A 429 -3.96 13.35 -2.46
CA CYS A 429 -3.73 12.22 -3.36
C CYS A 429 -2.82 11.17 -2.73
N MET A 430 -1.72 11.59 -2.09
CA MET A 430 -0.81 10.73 -1.34
C MET A 430 -1.54 9.98 -0.22
N TYR A 431 -2.38 10.66 0.58
CA TYR A 431 -3.23 10.00 1.57
C TYR A 431 -4.15 8.94 0.93
N ARG A 432 -4.76 9.25 -0.22
CA ARG A 432 -5.65 8.32 -0.93
C ARG A 432 -4.93 7.08 -1.46
N CYS A 433 -3.63 7.14 -1.74
CA CYS A 433 -2.81 5.96 -2.05
C CYS A 433 -2.79 4.95 -0.89
N TYR A 434 -2.98 5.38 0.35
CA TYR A 434 -2.96 4.48 1.52
C TYR A 434 -4.36 4.08 2.00
N ARG A 435 -5.43 4.52 1.32
CA ARG A 435 -6.80 4.03 1.57
C ARG A 435 -7.02 2.70 0.87
N ILE A 436 -6.38 1.66 1.41
CA ILE A 436 -6.34 0.31 0.85
C ILE A 436 -7.14 -0.63 1.77
N PRO A 437 -8.37 -1.06 1.40
CA PRO A 437 -9.19 -1.94 2.24
C PRO A 437 -8.51 -3.24 2.67
N ALA A 438 -7.61 -3.75 1.82
CA ALA A 438 -6.78 -4.93 2.10
C ALA A 438 -5.65 -4.71 3.12
N ARG A 439 -5.50 -3.49 3.66
CA ARG A 439 -4.48 -3.07 4.63
C ARG A 439 -5.13 -2.21 5.72
N PRO A 440 -5.79 -2.84 6.73
CA PRO A 440 -6.56 -2.11 7.75
C PRO A 440 -5.74 -1.08 8.52
N PHE A 441 -4.45 -1.34 8.73
CA PHE A 441 -3.55 -0.41 9.38
C PHE A 441 -3.47 0.95 8.67
N TRP A 442 -3.69 1.02 7.36
CA TRP A 442 -3.68 2.26 6.60
C TRP A 442 -5.09 2.82 6.31
N ASP A 443 -6.10 1.95 6.19
CA ASP A 443 -7.43 2.27 5.63
C ASP A 443 -8.38 3.00 6.59
N HIS A 444 -7.99 4.19 7.03
CA HIS A 444 -8.87 5.08 7.78
C HIS A 444 -8.46 6.54 7.59
N TRP A 445 -9.36 7.45 7.95
CA TRP A 445 -9.17 8.87 7.70
C TRP A 445 -8.09 9.50 8.58
N HIS A 446 -7.86 8.93 9.78
CA HIS A 446 -6.80 9.40 10.70
C HIS A 446 -5.40 9.36 10.07
N SER A 447 -5.17 8.45 9.10
CA SER A 447 -3.92 8.42 8.31
C SER A 447 -3.70 9.74 7.59
N GLY A 448 -4.75 10.34 7.03
CA GLY A 448 -4.68 11.66 6.40
C GLY A 448 -4.30 12.76 7.40
N GLY A 449 -4.89 12.73 8.60
CA GLY A 449 -4.56 13.67 9.69
C GLY A 449 -3.06 13.67 10.02
N ALA A 450 -2.43 12.48 10.06
CA ALA A 450 -1.00 12.36 10.27
C ALA A 450 -0.18 13.03 9.14
N PHE A 451 -0.54 12.83 7.86
CA PHE A 451 0.21 13.39 6.73
C PHE A 451 0.15 14.92 6.69
N PHE A 452 -1.03 15.51 6.91
CA PHE A 452 -1.16 16.97 6.97
C PHE A 452 -0.49 17.55 8.22
N SER A 453 -0.55 16.85 9.37
CA SER A 453 0.15 17.28 10.58
C SER A 453 1.67 17.31 10.40
N SER A 454 2.27 16.30 9.77
CA SER A 454 3.71 16.25 9.47
C SER A 454 4.17 17.45 8.65
N GLY A 455 3.34 17.91 7.69
CA GLY A 455 3.67 19.09 6.88
C GLY A 455 3.72 20.38 7.70
N LEU A 456 2.75 20.57 8.61
CA LEU A 456 2.75 21.72 9.53
C LEU A 456 3.92 21.67 10.51
N ILE A 457 4.20 20.50 11.09
CA ILE A 457 5.26 20.29 12.08
C ILE A 457 6.64 20.52 11.45
N LEU A 458 6.94 19.84 10.34
CA LEU A 458 8.24 19.96 9.67
C LEU A 458 8.43 21.33 9.04
N GLY A 459 7.38 21.87 8.40
CA GLY A 459 7.41 23.21 7.82
C GLY A 459 7.73 24.27 8.88
N SER A 460 6.96 24.32 9.97
CA SER A 460 7.20 25.30 11.05
C SER A 460 8.55 25.12 11.74
N SER A 461 8.96 23.88 12.00
CA SER A 461 10.24 23.61 12.68
C SER A 461 11.44 24.09 11.87
N VAL A 462 11.48 23.78 10.57
CA VAL A 462 12.57 24.20 9.66
C VAL A 462 12.54 25.71 9.43
N MET A 463 11.36 26.30 9.19
CA MET A 463 11.25 27.75 9.02
C MET A 463 11.70 28.49 10.29
N GLY A 464 11.33 28.00 11.48
CA GLY A 464 11.81 28.57 12.75
C GLY A 464 13.33 28.51 12.91
N VAL A 465 13.99 27.46 12.41
CA VAL A 465 15.46 27.40 12.38
C VAL A 465 16.04 28.46 11.44
N ILE A 466 15.56 28.54 10.21
CA ILE A 466 16.11 29.45 9.19
C ILE A 466 15.90 30.92 9.59
N PHE A 467 14.67 31.28 9.94
CA PHE A 467 14.32 32.65 10.30
C PHE A 467 14.84 33.04 11.69
N GLY A 468 14.89 32.10 12.64
CA GLY A 468 15.50 32.32 13.94
C GLY A 468 17.00 32.58 13.84
N LEU A 469 17.74 31.77 13.07
CA LEU A 469 19.18 31.98 12.85
C LEU A 469 19.46 33.29 12.10
N THR A 470 18.64 33.61 11.11
CA THR A 470 18.75 34.88 10.36
C THR A 470 18.52 36.09 11.26
N GLY A 471 17.47 36.06 12.09
CA GLY A 471 17.18 37.12 13.03
C GLY A 471 18.29 37.28 14.07
N LEU A 472 18.83 36.17 14.58
CA LEU A 472 19.96 36.18 15.51
C LEU A 472 21.23 36.77 14.88
N ALA A 473 21.55 36.39 13.64
CA ALA A 473 22.70 36.93 12.90
C ALA A 473 22.55 38.43 12.59
N SER A 474 21.31 38.91 12.47
CA SER A 474 20.99 40.31 12.20
C SER A 474 20.73 41.13 13.48
N ALA A 475 21.01 40.56 14.66
CA ALA A 475 20.75 41.17 15.98
C ALA A 475 19.29 41.62 16.19
N GLN A 476 18.33 40.94 15.56
CA GLN A 476 16.89 41.18 15.70
C GLN A 476 16.28 40.34 16.81
N GLU A 477 15.11 40.77 17.29
CA GLU A 477 14.35 40.02 18.29
C GLU A 477 13.73 38.76 17.65
N ILE A 478 14.22 37.58 18.03
CA ILE A 478 13.77 36.30 17.47
C ILE A 478 12.54 35.71 18.17
N ALA A 479 12.21 36.18 19.38
CA ALA A 479 11.15 35.60 20.21
C ALA A 479 9.76 35.62 19.52
N PRO A 480 9.33 36.70 18.84
CA PRO A 480 8.07 36.71 18.09
C PRO A 480 8.03 35.70 16.94
N VAL A 481 9.14 35.53 16.23
CA VAL A 481 9.28 34.59 15.11
C VAL A 481 9.17 33.14 15.61
N LEU A 482 9.89 32.81 16.68
CA LEU A 482 9.84 31.47 17.28
C LEU A 482 8.47 31.17 17.86
N ARG A 483 7.80 32.16 18.49
CA ARG A 483 6.41 32.02 18.96
C ARG A 483 5.47 31.70 17.80
N LEU A 484 5.57 32.41 16.68
CA LEU A 484 4.72 32.19 15.50
C LEU A 484 4.82 30.75 15.00
N PHE A 485 6.05 30.27 14.76
CA PHE A 485 6.24 28.89 14.30
C PHE A 485 5.85 27.86 15.37
N ALA A 486 6.01 28.18 16.66
CA ALA A 486 5.54 27.32 17.75
C ALA A 486 4.02 27.13 17.74
N ILE A 487 3.24 28.15 17.37
CA ILE A 487 1.77 28.04 17.24
C ILE A 487 1.40 27.01 16.17
N PHE A 488 2.02 27.09 14.99
CA PHE A 488 1.76 26.13 13.90
C PHE A 488 2.26 24.72 14.23
N SER A 489 3.44 24.61 14.86
CA SER A 489 3.96 23.33 15.33
C SER A 489 3.02 22.72 16.38
N LEU A 490 2.52 23.52 17.33
CA LEU A 490 1.59 23.06 18.37
C LEU A 490 0.29 22.56 17.75
N PHE A 491 -0.28 23.30 16.79
CA PHE A 491 -1.49 22.86 16.09
C PHE A 491 -1.28 21.54 15.35
N GLY A 492 -0.14 21.39 14.66
CA GLY A 492 0.25 20.13 14.01
C GLY A 492 0.40 18.98 15.01
N LEU A 493 1.11 19.18 16.12
CA LEU A 493 1.33 18.16 17.15
C LEU A 493 0.03 17.73 17.83
N ILE A 494 -0.90 18.66 18.07
CA ILE A 494 -2.24 18.33 18.60
C ILE A 494 -3.01 17.48 17.61
N LEU A 495 -3.01 17.84 16.32
CA LEU A 495 -3.66 17.06 15.27
C LEU A 495 -3.07 15.65 15.18
N GLN A 496 -1.75 15.53 15.31
CA GLN A 496 -1.05 14.24 15.31
C GLN A 496 -1.42 13.39 16.53
N GLN A 497 -1.52 13.99 17.72
CA GLN A 497 -1.98 13.31 18.95
C GLN A 497 -3.41 12.78 18.81
N VAL A 498 -4.31 13.58 18.23
CA VAL A 498 -5.69 13.17 17.93
C VAL A 498 -5.69 12.00 16.94
N ALA A 499 -4.95 12.14 15.83
CA ALA A 499 -4.84 11.10 14.81
C ALA A 499 -4.29 9.77 15.37
N GLN A 500 -3.24 9.81 16.20
CA GLN A 500 -2.67 8.61 16.82
C GLN A 500 -3.65 7.94 17.79
N THR A 501 -4.36 8.75 18.60
CA THR A 501 -5.34 8.22 19.56
C THR A 501 -6.51 7.56 18.84
N GLN A 502 -7.03 8.20 17.79
CA GLN A 502 -8.14 7.66 17.02
C GLN A 502 -7.72 6.47 16.15
N HIS A 503 -6.49 6.45 15.64
CA HIS A 503 -5.92 5.29 14.97
C HIS A 503 -5.90 4.06 15.87
N LEU A 504 -5.44 4.19 17.12
CA LEU A 504 -5.46 3.08 18.07
C LEU A 504 -6.88 2.59 18.41
N ARG A 505 -7.85 3.50 18.52
CA ARG A 505 -9.27 3.16 18.70
C ARG A 505 -9.83 2.42 17.48
N TYR A 506 -9.52 2.89 16.28
CA TYR A 506 -9.92 2.21 15.04
C TYR A 506 -9.36 0.78 14.97
N LEU A 507 -8.08 0.57 15.29
CA LEU A 507 -7.48 -0.77 15.31
C LEU A 507 -8.14 -1.70 16.33
N LEU A 508 -8.62 -1.14 17.45
CA LEU A 508 -9.37 -1.86 18.48
C LEU A 508 -10.78 -2.25 18.03
N GLU A 509 -11.50 -1.32 17.39
CA GLU A 509 -12.88 -1.49 16.95
C GLU A 509 -12.99 -2.36 15.69
N ARG A 510 -12.03 -2.25 14.76
CA ARG A 510 -12.04 -2.99 13.49
C ARG A 510 -11.82 -4.50 13.69
N GLY A 511 -10.99 -4.88 14.66
CA GLY A 511 -10.65 -6.29 14.90
C GLY A 511 -9.77 -6.90 13.80
N GLU A 512 -9.77 -8.22 13.69
CA GLU A 512 -9.15 -8.99 12.60
C GLU A 512 -7.65 -8.63 12.38
N GLU A 513 -7.21 -8.40 11.15
CA GLU A 513 -5.80 -8.11 10.82
C GLU A 513 -5.33 -6.73 11.31
N ALA A 514 -6.26 -5.85 11.69
CA ALA A 514 -5.92 -4.64 12.44
C ALA A 514 -5.36 -5.00 13.84
N SER A 515 -5.82 -6.11 14.43
CA SER A 515 -5.31 -6.63 15.71
C SER A 515 -3.89 -7.17 15.60
N VAL A 516 -3.52 -7.73 14.44
CA VAL A 516 -2.15 -8.19 14.16
C VAL A 516 -1.17 -7.02 14.22
N SER A 517 -1.48 -5.94 13.49
CA SER A 517 -0.64 -4.74 13.41
C SER A 517 -0.50 -4.10 14.79
N ARG A 518 -1.60 -4.05 15.55
CA ARG A 518 -1.61 -3.60 16.95
C ARG A 518 -0.77 -4.49 17.86
N MET A 519 -0.79 -5.80 17.65
CA MET A 519 0.02 -6.73 18.43
C MET A 519 1.50 -6.51 18.14
N GLN A 520 1.91 -6.42 16.88
CA GLN A 520 3.30 -6.13 16.51
C GLN A 520 3.79 -4.80 17.11
N LEU A 521 2.92 -3.78 17.12
CA LEU A 521 3.20 -2.50 17.78
C LEU A 521 3.49 -2.68 19.28
N LYS A 522 2.70 -3.49 19.98
CA LYS A 522 2.83 -3.75 21.43
C LYS A 522 3.91 -4.75 21.81
N THR A 523 4.39 -5.58 20.89
CA THR A 523 5.35 -6.65 21.16
C THR A 523 6.72 -6.29 20.59
N VAL A 524 6.87 -6.38 19.27
CA VAL A 524 8.11 -6.15 18.53
C VAL A 524 8.56 -4.69 18.63
N PHE A 525 7.62 -3.74 18.48
CA PHE A 525 7.90 -2.31 18.40
C PHE A 525 7.59 -1.54 19.69
N ARG A 526 7.34 -2.24 20.82
CA ARG A 526 6.87 -1.63 22.07
C ARG A 526 7.72 -0.46 22.55
N LYS A 527 9.04 -0.64 22.65
CA LYS A 527 9.98 0.40 23.10
C LYS A 527 9.97 1.60 22.13
N ILE A 528 9.84 1.34 20.83
CA ILE A 528 9.79 2.35 19.77
C ILE A 528 8.51 3.18 19.86
N ASP A 529 7.35 2.52 19.94
CA ASP A 529 6.06 3.21 20.08
C ASP A 529 5.95 4.00 21.40
N THR A 530 6.51 3.44 22.48
CA THR A 530 6.58 4.12 23.78
C THR A 530 7.42 5.40 23.68
N ALA A 531 8.64 5.31 23.10
CA ALA A 531 9.49 6.48 22.90
C ALA A 531 8.87 7.51 21.95
N ARG A 532 8.17 7.06 20.90
CA ARG A 532 7.41 7.93 20.00
C ARG A 532 6.30 8.67 20.75
N THR A 533 5.57 8.00 21.62
CA THR A 533 4.50 8.62 22.41
C THR A 533 5.06 9.63 23.42
N TRP A 534 6.19 9.32 24.07
CA TRP A 534 6.85 10.26 24.99
C TRP A 534 7.44 11.47 24.26
N SER A 535 8.07 11.27 23.10
CA SER A 535 8.59 12.37 22.29
C SER A 535 7.46 13.29 21.81
N LEU A 536 6.30 12.76 21.42
CA LEU A 536 5.14 13.59 21.07
C LEU A 536 4.70 14.49 22.24
N ARG A 537 4.57 13.93 23.45
CA ARG A 537 4.20 14.71 24.65
C ARG A 537 5.24 15.77 24.99
N LEU A 538 6.53 15.42 24.88
CA LEU A 538 7.64 16.35 25.10
C LEU A 538 7.59 17.50 24.09
N LEU A 539 7.38 17.20 22.81
CA LEU A 539 7.27 18.21 21.76
C LEU A 539 6.05 19.12 21.95
N ILE A 540 4.90 18.58 22.38
CA ILE A 540 3.72 19.38 22.73
C ILE A 540 4.03 20.32 23.90
N GLY A 541 4.64 19.80 24.97
CA GLY A 541 5.03 20.61 26.13
C GLY A 541 6.02 21.72 25.76
N ALA A 542 7.02 21.38 24.92
CA ALA A 542 7.98 22.33 24.41
C ALA A 542 7.32 23.40 23.52
N ALA A 543 6.41 23.02 22.62
CA ALA A 543 5.68 23.96 21.79
C ALA A 543 4.80 24.91 22.63
N ILE A 544 4.08 24.40 23.65
CA ILE A 544 3.33 25.24 24.60
C ILE A 544 4.26 26.22 25.32
N PHE A 545 5.43 25.76 25.77
CA PHE A 545 6.42 26.63 26.40
C PHE A 545 6.87 27.76 25.46
N PHE A 546 7.20 27.47 24.21
CA PHE A 546 7.59 28.49 23.23
C PHE A 546 6.45 29.45 22.88
N VAL A 547 5.19 28.99 22.89
CA VAL A 547 4.03 29.86 22.67
C VAL A 547 3.88 30.86 23.82
N LEU A 548 3.90 30.37 25.06
CA LEU A 548 3.66 31.19 26.26
C LEU A 548 4.87 32.04 26.63
N PHE A 549 6.06 31.45 26.59
CA PHE A 549 7.32 32.01 27.07
C PHE A 549 8.42 31.88 25.99
N PRO A 550 8.31 32.59 24.85
CA PRO A 550 9.30 32.46 23.78
C PRO A 550 10.68 32.92 24.27
N PRO A 551 11.67 32.02 24.34
CA PRO A 551 13.00 32.39 24.77
C PRO A 551 13.67 33.31 23.74
N ALA A 552 14.32 34.36 24.22
CA ALA A 552 15.02 35.32 23.37
C ALA A 552 16.49 34.93 23.14
N GLY A 553 17.10 35.51 22.10
CA GLY A 553 18.53 35.41 21.82
C GLY A 553 19.05 33.99 21.56
N ALA A 554 20.36 33.78 21.76
CA ALA A 554 21.02 32.52 21.43
C ALA A 554 20.42 31.32 22.19
N LEU A 555 20.01 31.50 23.45
CA LEU A 555 19.40 30.44 24.25
C LEU A 555 18.11 29.92 23.59
N GLY A 556 17.25 30.83 23.13
CA GLY A 556 16.02 30.43 22.44
C GLY A 556 16.26 29.68 21.15
N MET A 557 17.27 30.10 20.38
CA MET A 557 17.68 29.40 19.16
C MET A 557 18.26 28.00 19.47
N THR A 558 19.13 27.87 20.47
CA THR A 558 19.67 26.54 20.83
C THR A 558 18.58 25.56 21.26
N ALA A 559 17.60 26.03 22.05
CA ALA A 559 16.45 25.25 22.45
C ALA A 559 15.58 24.85 21.24
N TRP A 560 15.32 25.78 20.31
CA TRP A 560 14.57 25.48 19.09
C TRP A 560 15.27 24.46 18.20
N SER A 561 16.60 24.59 18.01
CA SER A 561 17.40 23.63 17.24
C SER A 561 17.39 22.23 17.86
N ALA A 562 17.43 22.13 19.20
CA ALA A 562 17.29 20.85 19.88
C ALA A 562 15.90 20.23 19.67
N ILE A 563 14.84 21.03 19.77
CA ILE A 563 13.46 20.60 19.48
C ILE A 563 13.33 20.14 18.02
N PHE A 564 13.90 20.89 17.07
CA PHE A 564 13.90 20.54 15.65
C PHE A 564 14.49 19.15 15.40
N ILE A 565 15.64 18.81 16.01
CA ILE A 565 16.27 17.49 15.88
C ILE A 565 15.33 16.38 16.41
N ILE A 566 14.71 16.61 17.57
CA ILE A 566 13.76 15.67 18.17
C ILE A 566 12.52 15.51 17.26
N THR A 567 12.02 16.61 16.69
CA THR A 567 10.90 16.62 15.75
C THR A 567 11.19 15.79 14.51
N VAL A 568 12.36 15.99 13.87
CA VAL A 568 12.74 15.20 12.69
C VAL A 568 12.85 13.71 13.05
N ALA A 569 13.47 13.37 14.18
CA ALA A 569 13.55 11.98 14.64
C ALA A 569 12.16 11.38 14.91
N HIS A 570 11.25 12.15 15.52
CA HIS A 570 9.87 11.74 15.79
C HIS A 570 9.11 11.41 14.49
N GLU A 571 9.19 12.30 13.49
CA GLU A 571 8.53 12.13 12.20
C GLU A 571 9.10 10.95 11.40
N VAL A 572 10.43 10.77 11.39
CA VAL A 572 11.08 9.64 10.72
C VAL A 572 10.67 8.31 11.34
N VAL A 573 10.69 8.19 12.68
CA VAL A 573 10.27 6.97 13.37
C VAL A 573 8.78 6.70 13.13
N GLY A 574 7.93 7.73 13.21
CA GLY A 574 6.50 7.59 12.95
C GLY A 574 6.20 7.12 11.53
N ARG A 575 6.92 7.65 10.54
CA ARG A 575 6.78 7.27 9.13
C ARG A 575 7.37 5.88 8.85
N ALA A 576 8.46 5.49 9.49
CA ALA A 576 9.01 4.14 9.36
C ALA A 576 8.04 3.08 9.93
N LEU A 577 7.48 3.33 11.12
CA LEU A 577 6.43 2.47 11.69
C LEU A 577 5.22 2.35 10.76
N PHE A 578 4.86 3.44 10.07
CA PHE A 578 3.76 3.44 9.12
C PHE A 578 3.94 2.37 8.02
N TYR A 579 5.16 2.17 7.50
CA TYR A 579 5.41 1.16 6.45
C TYR A 579 5.70 -0.24 6.98
N VAL A 580 6.26 -0.37 8.19
CA VAL A 580 6.67 -1.69 8.72
C VAL A 580 5.52 -2.44 9.39
N LEU A 581 4.53 -1.75 9.95
CA LEU A 581 3.41 -2.37 10.67
C LEU A 581 2.24 -2.79 9.77
N VAL A 582 2.38 -2.67 8.46
CA VAL A 582 1.30 -2.98 7.53
C VAL A 582 1.24 -4.49 7.29
N VAL A 583 0.10 -5.11 7.59
CA VAL A 583 -0.15 -6.54 7.36
C VAL A 583 -1.34 -6.72 6.40
N PRO A 584 -1.26 -7.64 5.42
CA PRO A 584 -2.40 -8.01 4.57
C PRO A 584 -3.53 -8.68 5.35
N THR A 585 -4.76 -8.56 4.85
CA THR A 585 -5.98 -9.24 5.36
C THR A 585 -6.03 -10.76 5.11
N THR A 586 -4.91 -11.41 4.80
CA THR A 586 -4.86 -12.86 4.56
C THR A 586 -4.12 -13.57 5.69
N VAL A 587 -4.78 -14.56 6.30
CA VAL A 587 -4.32 -15.22 7.52
C VAL A 587 -3.19 -16.22 7.31
N PRO A 588 -3.14 -17.02 6.23
CA PRO A 588 -1.91 -17.73 5.90
C PRO A 588 -0.97 -16.70 5.27
N ARG A 589 -0.19 -16.04 6.12
CA ARG A 589 1.14 -15.47 5.83
C ARG A 589 1.34 -15.12 4.36
N GLY A 590 0.63 -14.08 3.88
CA GLY A 590 0.59 -13.68 2.46
C GLY A 590 0.93 -14.80 1.48
N PHE A 591 0.22 -15.94 1.54
CA PHE A 591 0.45 -17.27 0.92
C PHE A 591 1.89 -17.53 0.40
N PHE A 592 2.34 -16.79 -0.61
CA PHE A 592 3.65 -16.86 -1.26
C PHE A 592 4.91 -16.66 -0.40
N TRP A 593 4.82 -16.29 0.88
CA TRP A 593 5.98 -15.97 1.73
C TRP A 593 6.50 -17.14 2.58
N GLY A 594 5.89 -18.32 2.48
CA GLY A 594 6.31 -19.54 3.21
C GLY A 594 7.12 -20.56 2.40
N ASN A 595 7.53 -20.25 1.16
CA ASN A 595 8.37 -21.14 0.35
C ASN A 595 9.75 -21.28 1.02
N GLN A 596 10.17 -22.49 1.45
CA GLN A 596 11.44 -22.70 2.17
C GLN A 596 12.68 -22.27 1.38
N THR A 597 12.66 -22.35 0.05
CA THR A 597 13.74 -21.88 -0.82
C THR A 597 13.76 -20.35 -0.90
N PHE A 598 12.59 -19.71 -0.94
CA PHE A 598 12.45 -18.26 -0.78
C PHE A 598 12.85 -17.81 0.63
N GLU A 599 12.47 -18.54 1.68
CA GLU A 599 12.89 -18.26 3.05
C GLU A 599 14.41 -18.42 3.18
N SER A 600 15.00 -19.46 2.58
CA SER A 600 16.45 -19.69 2.59
C SER A 600 17.21 -18.58 1.84
N LEU A 601 16.73 -18.17 0.66
CA LEU A 601 17.29 -17.04 -0.08
C LEU A 601 17.07 -15.73 0.68
N ALA A 602 15.90 -15.54 1.27
CA ALA A 602 15.59 -14.37 2.08
C ALA A 602 16.47 -14.31 3.34
N ARG A 603 16.75 -15.45 3.97
CA ARG A 603 17.72 -15.56 5.07
C ARG A 603 19.13 -15.24 4.58
N LYS A 604 19.58 -15.85 3.49
CA LYS A 604 20.91 -15.60 2.88
C LYS A 604 21.10 -14.15 2.41
N SER A 605 20.04 -13.48 1.97
CA SER A 605 20.06 -12.08 1.51
C SER A 605 19.75 -11.05 2.61
N GLY A 606 19.46 -11.50 3.84
CA GLY A 606 19.04 -10.63 4.95
C GLY A 606 17.61 -10.07 4.82
N LEU A 607 16.83 -10.49 3.81
CA LEU A 607 15.40 -10.19 3.71
C LEU A 607 14.57 -10.84 4.83
N ALA A 608 15.04 -11.94 5.43
CA ALA A 608 14.36 -12.60 6.56
C ALA A 608 14.44 -11.81 7.87
N GLU A 609 15.41 -10.90 8.00
CA GLU A 609 15.55 -10.03 9.18
C GLU A 609 14.56 -8.85 9.17
N LYS A 610 13.77 -8.73 8.10
CA LYS A 610 12.83 -7.64 7.84
C LYS A 610 11.40 -8.10 8.14
N PRO A 611 10.77 -7.68 9.27
CA PRO A 611 9.45 -8.15 9.68
C PRO A 611 8.34 -7.98 8.63
N GLN A 612 8.44 -6.93 7.82
CA GLN A 612 7.49 -6.63 6.73
C GLN A 612 7.50 -7.63 5.57
N VAL A 613 8.53 -8.47 5.47
CA VAL A 613 8.63 -9.53 4.44
C VAL A 613 7.96 -10.82 4.93
N GLY A 614 7.59 -10.89 6.22
CA GLY A 614 6.89 -12.05 6.81
C GLY A 614 7.65 -13.38 6.76
N VAL A 615 8.96 -13.34 6.48
CA VAL A 615 9.84 -14.52 6.45
C VAL A 615 10.35 -14.81 7.88
N LEU A 616 10.35 -16.09 8.27
CA LEU A 616 10.83 -16.54 9.57
C LEU A 616 12.35 -16.40 9.59
N SER A 617 12.86 -15.66 10.58
CA SER A 617 14.28 -15.63 10.91
C SER A 617 14.70 -16.97 11.51
N ASP A 618 15.96 -17.37 11.34
CA ASP A 618 16.49 -18.57 12.01
C ASP A 618 16.28 -18.46 13.53
N LYS A 619 15.57 -19.44 14.08
CA LYS A 619 15.48 -19.69 15.52
C LYS A 619 16.40 -20.86 15.82
N HIS A 620 17.68 -20.56 16.05
CA HIS A 620 18.60 -21.48 16.71
C HIS A 620 18.72 -21.13 18.18
#